data_AF-A0A286IRK3-F1
#
_entry.id   AF-A0A286IRK3-F1
#
_cell.length_a   1.000
_cell.length_b   1.000
_cell.length_c   1.000
_cell.angle_alpha   90.00
_cell.angle_beta   90.00
_cell.angle_gamma   90.00
#
_symmetry.space_group_name_H-M   'P 1'
#
loop_
_entity.id
_entity.type
_entity.pdbx_description
1 polymer ?
#
loop_
_entity_poly.entity_id
_entity_poly.type
_entity_poly.pdbx_seq_one_letter_code
_entity_poly.pdbx_strand_id
1 'polypeptide(L)' 'MNPKVFVPAEYIEEVMEMSNNVFNDREELEFLKSCLYYLKEGMNAQQAVELAMVDYLVDL' A
#
# COMPACT_ATOMS: atom_id res chain seq x y z
N MET A 1 -19.30 -15.68 -1.85
CA MET A 1 -18.46 -15.16 -0.75
C MET A 1 -17.16 -14.71 -1.37
N ASN A 2 -16.77 -13.44 -1.23
CA ASN A 2 -15.41 -13.05 -1.58
C ASN A 2 -14.47 -13.72 -0.56
N PRO A 3 -13.43 -14.46 -1.00
CA PRO A 3 -12.48 -15.04 -0.07
C PRO A 3 -11.89 -13.91 0.79
N LYS A 4 -11.88 -14.12 2.11
CA LYS A 4 -11.20 -13.17 3.01
C LYS A 4 -9.71 -13.40 2.82
N VAL A 5 -9.04 -12.45 2.19
CA VAL A 5 -7.58 -12.42 2.12
C VAL A 5 -7.07 -12.07 3.50
N PHE A 6 -6.25 -12.95 4.07
CA PHE A 6 -5.54 -12.66 5.31
C PHE A 6 -4.30 -11.83 4.97
N VAL A 7 -4.23 -10.63 5.53
CA VAL A 7 -3.06 -9.76 5.41
C VAL A 7 -2.26 -9.89 6.71
N PRO A 8 -1.02 -10.39 6.67
CA PRO A 8 -0.13 -10.39 7.82
C PRO A 8 0.08 -8.98 8.36
N ALA A 9 0.15 -8.84 9.69
CA ALA A 9 0.40 -7.54 10.32
C ALA A 9 1.75 -6.94 9.90
N GLU A 10 2.76 -7.79 9.73
CA GLU A 10 4.10 -7.44 9.24
C GLU A 10 4.04 -6.69 7.90
N TYR A 11 3.14 -7.08 7.00
CA TYR A 11 3.00 -6.39 5.71
C TYR A 11 2.41 -4.99 5.87
N ILE A 12 1.56 -4.77 6.87
CA ILE A 12 1.01 -3.45 7.18
C ILE A 12 2.10 -2.56 7.77
N GLU A 13 2.92 -3.10 8.68
CA GLU A 13 4.05 -2.39 9.27
C GLU A 13 5.06 -1.96 8.20
N GLU A 14 5.42 -2.87 7.29
CA GLU A 14 6.35 -2.58 6.19
C GLU A 14 5.83 -1.45 5.27
N VAL A 15 4.57 -1.47 4.84
CA VAL A 15 4.04 -0.41 3.97
C VAL A 15 3.95 0.95 4.69
N MET A 16 3.67 0.95 6.01
CA MET A 16 3.68 2.16 6.82
C MET A 16 5.08 2.75 6.96
N GLU A 17 6.09 1.92 7.24
CA GLU A 17 7.49 2.36 7.31
C GLU A 17 7.97 2.96 5.98
N MET A 18 7.60 2.34 4.85
CA MET A 18 7.99 2.81 3.52
C MET A 18 7.29 4.11 3.10
N SER A 19 6.08 4.37 3.60
CA SER A 19 5.34 5.61 3.30
C SER A 19 5.79 6.82 4.13
N ASN A 20 6.42 6.56 5.29
CA ASN A 20 6.73 7.59 6.28
C ASN A 20 7.78 8.59 5.78
N ASN A 21 7.50 9.89 5.91
CA ASN A 21 8.35 11.01 5.49
C ASN A 21 8.71 11.10 3.99
N VAL A 22 8.07 10.31 3.12
CA VAL A 22 8.28 10.40 1.66
C VAL A 22 7.35 11.45 1.03
N PHE A 23 6.20 11.68 1.65
CA PHE A 23 5.09 12.45 1.12
C PHE A 23 4.61 13.51 2.12
N ASN A 24 3.74 14.43 1.69
CA ASN A 24 2.94 15.18 2.66
C ASN A 24 1.81 14.29 3.22
N ASP A 25 1.23 14.67 4.37
CA ASP A 25 0.22 13.87 5.09
C ASP A 25 -0.94 13.38 4.20
N ARG A 26 -1.34 14.18 3.19
CA ARG A 26 -2.43 13.83 2.28
C ARG A 26 -1.99 12.78 1.27
N GLU A 27 -0.84 12.99 0.65
CA GLU A 27 -0.25 12.05 -0.31
C GLU A 27 0.11 10.73 0.36
N GLU A 28 0.63 10.76 1.60
CA GLU A 28 0.90 9.56 2.40
C GLU A 28 -0.38 8.76 2.64
N LEU A 29 -1.49 9.43 2.99
CA LEU A 29 -2.77 8.77 3.19
C LEU A 29 -3.31 8.12 1.91
N GLU A 30 -3.20 8.79 0.76
CA GLU A 30 -3.63 8.20 -0.52
C GLU A 30 -2.73 7.04 -0.95
N PHE A 31 -1.41 7.18 -0.78
CA PHE A 31 -0.45 6.12 -1.04
C PHE A 31 -0.72 4.88 -0.17
N LEU A 32 -0.98 5.07 1.12
CA LEU A 32 -1.34 3.98 2.04
C LEU A 32 -2.63 3.27 1.65
N LYS A 33 -3.65 4.00 1.16
CA LYS A 33 -4.89 3.37 0.66
C LYS A 33 -4.60 2.47 -0.54
N SER A 34 -3.75 2.90 -1.47
CA SER A 34 -3.34 2.09 -2.62
C SER A 34 -2.57 0.84 -2.20
N CYS A 35 -1.62 0.96 -1.27
CA CYS A 35 -0.92 -0.20 -0.68
C CYS A 35 -1.92 -1.18 -0.05
N LEU A 36 -2.86 -0.71 0.77
CA LEU A 36 -3.87 -1.55 1.42
C LEU A 36 -4.81 -2.23 0.42
N TYR A 37 -5.12 -1.56 -0.69
CA TYR A 37 -5.88 -2.16 -1.78
C TYR A 37 -5.14 -3.38 -2.35
N TYR A 38 -3.86 -3.24 -2.70
CA TYR A 38 -3.08 -4.34 -3.25
C TYR A 38 -2.83 -5.48 -2.25
N LEU A 39 -2.60 -5.17 -0.98
CA LEU A 39 -2.53 -6.19 0.08
C LEU A 39 -3.83 -7.00 0.18
N LYS A 40 -4.98 -6.34 0.07
CA LYS A 40 -6.30 -7.00 0.05
C LYS A 40 -6.50 -7.89 -1.18
N GLU A 41 -5.85 -7.60 -2.30
CA GLU A 41 -5.86 -8.45 -3.50
C GLU A 41 -4.90 -9.65 -3.39
N GLY A 42 -4.22 -9.82 -2.24
CA GLY A 42 -3.37 -10.99 -1.95
C GLY A 42 -1.89 -10.80 -2.25
N MET A 43 -1.47 -9.55 -2.51
CA MET A 43 -0.07 -9.21 -2.74
C MET A 43 0.69 -9.10 -1.41
N ASN A 44 2.01 -9.25 -1.48
CA ASN A 44 2.88 -8.92 -0.34
C ASN A 44 3.17 -7.40 -0.26
N ALA A 45 3.80 -6.96 0.83
CA ALA A 45 4.10 -5.54 1.04
C ALA A 45 4.94 -4.91 -0.08
N GLN A 46 6.00 -5.61 -0.53
CA GLN A 46 6.86 -5.13 -1.61
C GLN A 46 6.05 -4.89 -2.91
N GLN A 47 5.26 -5.86 -3.34
CA GLN A 47 4.42 -5.75 -4.53
C GLN A 47 3.39 -4.62 -4.41
N ALA A 48 2.78 -4.47 -3.22
CA ALA A 48 1.80 -3.42 -2.95
C ALA A 48 2.43 -2.02 -3.05
N VAL A 49 3.64 -1.84 -2.51
CA VAL A 49 4.40 -0.59 -2.58
C VAL A 49 4.81 -0.26 -4.01
N GLU A 50 5.35 -1.24 -4.75
CA GLU A 50 5.80 -1.05 -6.13
C GLU A 50 4.63 -0.58 -7.02
N LEU A 51 3.46 -1.20 -6.90
CA LEU A 51 2.29 -0.81 -7.69
C LEU A 51 1.67 0.51 -7.22
N ALA A 52 1.58 0.75 -5.90
CA ALA A 52 1.09 2.02 -5.37
C ALA A 52 1.98 3.19 -5.80
N MET A 53 3.29 2.98 -5.93
CA MET A 53 4.21 3.99 -6.45
C MET A 53 3.98 4.27 -7.94
N VAL A 54 3.68 3.24 -8.73
CA VAL A 54 3.32 3.41 -10.14
C VAL A 54 2.03 4.21 -10.26
N ASP A 55 0.98 3.87 -9.51
CA ASP A 55 -0.29 4.61 -9.49
C ASP A 55 -0.05 6.08 -9.11
N TYR A 56 0.73 6.32 -8.05
CA TYR A 56 1.08 7.67 -7.61
C TYR A 56 1.80 8.49 -8.70
N LEU A 57 2.73 7.89 -9.44
CA LEU A 57 3.47 8.57 -10.51
C LEU A 57 2.64 8.79 -11.78
N VAL A 58 1.60 7.97 -12.01
CA VAL A 58 0.71 8.08 -13.19
C VAL A 58 -0.42 9.07 -12.95
N ASP A 59 -0.87 9.23 -11.71
CA ASP A 59 -1.90 10.20 -11.31
C ASP A 59 -1.37 11.65 -11.13
N LEU A 60 -0.05 11.86 -11.26
CA LEU A 60 0.63 13.17 -11.30
C LEU A 60 0.72 13.76 -12.72
#